data_AF-A0A383CGC7-F1
#
_entry.id   AF-A0A383CGC7-F1
#
_cell.length_a   1.000
_cell.length_b   1.000
_cell.length_c   1.000
_cell.angle_alpha   90.00
_cell.angle_beta   90.00
_cell.angle_gamma   90.00
#
_symmetry.space_group_name_H-M   'P 1'
#
loop_
_entity.id
_entity.type
_entity.pdbx_description
1 polymer ?
#
loop_
_entity_poly.entity_id
_entity_poly.type
_entity_poly.pdbx_seq_one_letter_code
_entity_poly.pdbx_strand_id
1 'polypeptide(L)'
;MMGDVVNLAARLEGVNKFYQTFTMISQSTYELAKDDIDTRQLDVIRVVGKKEPIQVYEVLERKNQTSSEKSGVVEKYLKALKLYEERNFADASKEFEKVLAIDPDDGPSKTYVKRCGVFLETPPEKDWDGVYTFTEKG
;
A
#
# COMPACT_ATOMS: atom_id res chain seq x y z
N MET A 1 11.14 -18.94 19.29
CA MET A 1 11.20 -17.83 18.33
C MET A 1 10.59 -18.24 16.97
N MET A 2 9.42 -18.90 16.98
CA MET A 2 8.81 -19.52 15.77
C MET A 2 7.36 -19.08 15.51
N GLY A 3 6.81 -18.20 16.35
CA GLY A 3 5.40 -17.75 16.25
C GLY A 3 5.23 -16.41 15.54
N ASP A 4 6.03 -15.39 15.88
CA ASP A 4 5.73 -14.01 15.45
C ASP A 4 5.98 -13.73 13.97
N VAL A 5 7.01 -14.33 13.36
CA VAL A 5 7.34 -14.15 11.94
C VAL A 5 6.39 -14.93 11.04
N VAL A 6 6.07 -16.18 11.41
CA VAL A 6 5.10 -17.02 10.68
C VAL A 6 3.70 -16.38 10.72
N ASN A 7 3.30 -15.84 11.88
CA ASN A 7 2.04 -15.11 12.02
C ASN A 7 2.00 -13.81 11.20
N LEU A 8 3.14 -13.13 11.00
CA LEU A 8 3.20 -11.94 10.15
C LEU A 8 3.03 -12.30 8.68
N ALA A 9 3.71 -13.34 8.19
CA ALA A 9 3.60 -13.77 6.79
C ALA A 9 2.16 -14.13 6.41
N ALA A 10 1.47 -14.92 7.25
CA ALA A 10 0.07 -15.28 7.01
C ALA A 10 -0.88 -14.06 7.00
N ARG A 11 -0.63 -13.07 7.85
CA ARG A 11 -1.43 -11.83 7.87
C ARG A 11 -1.16 -10.98 6.63
N LEU A 12 0.10 -10.87 6.21
CA LEU A 12 0.44 -10.17 4.97
C LEU A 12 -0.19 -10.83 3.75
N GLU A 13 -0.40 -12.15 3.74
CA GLU A 13 -1.14 -12.81 2.66
C GLU A 13 -2.60 -12.29 2.57
N GLY A 14 -3.29 -12.19 3.70
CA GLY A 14 -4.64 -11.62 3.76
C GLY A 14 -4.68 -10.15 3.32
N VAL A 15 -3.69 -9.37 3.74
CA VAL A 15 -3.56 -7.96 3.34
C VAL A 15 -3.23 -7.83 1.85
N ASN A 16 -2.36 -8.68 1.32
CA ASN A 16 -2.01 -8.71 -0.11
C ASN A 16 -3.24 -8.94 -1.00
N LYS A 17 -4.16 -9.83 -0.57
CA LYS A 17 -5.45 -10.06 -1.26
C LYS A 17 -6.32 -8.80 -1.28
N PHE A 18 -6.32 -8.03 -0.19
CA PHE A 18 -7.07 -6.78 -0.11
C PHE A 18 -6.55 -5.72 -1.11
N TYR A 19 -5.22 -5.56 -1.21
CA TYR A 19 -4.61 -4.65 -2.19
C TYR A 19 -4.55 -5.21 -3.62
N GLN A 20 -4.90 -6.48 -3.81
CA GLN A 20 -4.87 -7.19 -5.11
C GLN A 20 -3.49 -7.14 -5.79
N THR A 21 -2.43 -7.25 -5.00
CA THR A 21 -1.04 -7.29 -5.48
C THR A 21 -0.53 -8.72 -5.55
N PHE A 22 0.48 -8.99 -6.37
CA PHE A 22 1.00 -10.35 -6.50
C PHE A 22 1.94 -10.72 -5.34
N THR A 23 2.82 -9.81 -4.95
CA THR A 23 3.80 -10.06 -3.88
C THR A 23 3.95 -8.84 -2.98
N MET A 24 3.59 -9.01 -1.72
CA MET A 24 3.75 -8.02 -0.67
C MET A 24 4.87 -8.42 0.29
N ILE A 25 5.70 -7.45 0.68
CA ILE A 25 6.76 -7.62 1.66
C ILE A 25 6.66 -6.56 2.76
N SER A 26 7.13 -6.91 3.96
CA SER A 26 7.29 -5.94 5.05
C SER A 26 8.50 -5.04 4.83
N GLN A 27 8.54 -3.92 5.55
CA GLN A 27 9.70 -3.03 5.61
C GLN A 27 11.01 -3.75 5.90
N SER A 28 11.02 -4.69 6.86
CA SER A 28 12.23 -5.45 7.20
C SER A 28 12.80 -6.25 6.02
N THR A 29 11.91 -6.82 5.19
CA THR A 29 12.32 -7.56 3.99
C THR A 29 12.76 -6.60 2.90
N TYR A 30 12.06 -5.49 2.74
CA TYR A 30 12.47 -4.43 1.81
C TYR A 30 13.87 -3.91 2.12
N GLU A 31 14.19 -3.60 3.38
CA GLU A 31 15.49 -3.09 3.79
C GLU A 31 16.66 -4.01 3.42
N LEU A 32 16.43 -5.31 3.44
CA LEU A 32 17.41 -6.34 3.09
C LEU A 32 17.54 -6.57 1.57
N ALA A 33 16.52 -6.24 0.78
CA ALA A 33 16.44 -6.59 -0.64
C ALA A 33 16.41 -5.39 -1.59
N LYS A 34 16.25 -4.15 -1.09
CA LYS A 34 16.03 -2.92 -1.89
C LYS A 34 17.08 -2.63 -2.98
N ASP A 35 18.26 -3.22 -2.86
CA ASP A 35 19.34 -3.09 -3.84
C ASP A 35 19.20 -4.08 -5.00
N ASP A 36 18.40 -5.15 -4.84
CA ASP A 36 18.18 -6.24 -5.80
C ASP A 36 16.79 -6.23 -6.44
N ILE A 37 15.83 -5.49 -5.87
CA ILE A 37 14.45 -5.41 -6.36
C ILE A 37 13.95 -3.97 -6.52
N ASP A 38 13.04 -3.80 -7.45
CA ASP A 38 12.20 -2.61 -7.57
C ASP A 38 10.89 -2.84 -6.83
N THR A 39 10.45 -1.83 -6.09
CA THR A 39 9.25 -1.91 -5.25
C THR A 39 8.47 -0.61 -5.31
N ARG A 40 7.19 -0.66 -4.98
CA ARG A 40 6.42 0.53 -4.57
C ARG A 40 5.93 0.41 -3.14
N GLN A 41 5.90 1.53 -2.41
CA GLN A 41 5.23 1.60 -1.12
C GLN A 41 3.73 1.36 -1.32
N LEU A 42 3.13 0.47 -0.54
CA LEU A 42 1.69 0.25 -0.58
C LEU A 42 0.98 1.05 0.50
N ASP A 43 1.38 0.86 1.76
CA ASP A 43 0.67 1.43 2.89
C ASP A 43 1.48 1.29 4.19
N VAL A 44 1.00 1.93 5.25
CA VAL A 44 1.39 1.71 6.63
C VAL A 44 0.21 1.09 7.36
N ILE A 45 0.37 -0.15 7.82
CA ILE A 45 -0.74 -0.97 8.33
C ILE A 45 -0.52 -1.42 9.77
N ARG A 46 -1.62 -1.60 10.51
CA ARG A 46 -1.66 -2.43 11.70
C ARG A 46 -2.39 -3.72 11.39
N VAL A 47 -1.78 -4.83 11.77
CA VAL A 47 -2.39 -6.16 11.67
C VAL A 47 -2.78 -6.66 13.06
N VAL A 48 -3.84 -7.47 13.13
CA VAL A 48 -4.37 -8.03 14.38
C VAL A 48 -3.25 -8.56 15.28
N GLY A 49 -3.18 -8.10 16.52
CA GLY A 49 -2.19 -8.55 17.50
C GLY A 49 -0.81 -7.89 17.42
N LYS A 50 -0.62 -6.88 16.56
CA LYS A 50 0.53 -5.95 16.65
C LYS A 50 0.03 -4.52 16.84
N LYS A 51 0.56 -3.85 17.85
CA LYS A 51 0.28 -2.43 18.11
C LYS A 51 1.06 -1.53 17.15
N GLU A 52 2.30 -1.92 16.87
CA GLU A 52 3.17 -1.10 16.04
C GLU A 52 2.77 -1.18 14.56
N PRO A 53 2.65 -0.03 13.88
CA PRO A 53 2.42 0.01 12.45
C PRO A 53 3.61 -0.60 11.69
N ILE A 54 3.33 -1.20 10.56
CA ILE A 54 4.32 -1.81 9.67
C ILE A 54 4.10 -1.21 8.28
N GLN A 55 5.16 -0.66 7.71
CA GLN A 55 5.15 -0.27 6.31
C GLN A 55 5.28 -1.51 5.42
N VAL A 56 4.47 -1.56 4.37
CA VAL A 56 4.42 -2.66 3.41
C VAL A 56 4.66 -2.17 1.99
N TYR A 57 5.26 -3.03 1.19
CA TYR A 57 5.68 -2.74 -0.17
C TYR A 57 5.20 -3.85 -1.11
N GLU A 58 4.93 -3.50 -2.36
CA GLU A 58 4.79 -4.46 -3.44
C GLU A 58 6.13 -4.63 -4.15
N VAL A 59 6.49 -5.88 -4.42
CA VAL A 59 7.62 -6.20 -5.30
C VAL A 59 7.15 -6.15 -6.74
N LEU A 60 7.82 -5.33 -7.55
CA LEU A 60 7.48 -5.13 -8.95
C LEU A 60 8.29 -6.07 -9.83
N GLU A 61 9.60 -5.91 -9.81
CA GLU A 61 10.56 -6.66 -10.62
C GLU A 61 11.93 -6.68 -9.93
N ARG A 62 12.91 -7.35 -10.56
CA ARG A 62 14.32 -7.17 -10.21
C ARG A 62 14.76 -5.73 -10.43
N LYS A 63 15.84 -5.34 -9.76
CA LYS A 63 16.39 -3.99 -9.83
C LYS A 63 16.59 -3.52 -11.26
N ASN A 64 16.04 -2.36 -11.59
CA ASN A 64 16.11 -1.73 -12.91
C ASN A 64 15.52 -2.58 -14.05
N GLN A 65 14.64 -3.55 -13.74
CA GLN A 65 13.93 -4.36 -14.73
C GLN A 65 12.45 -3.99 -14.86
N THR A 66 11.95 -3.06 -14.04
CA THR A 66 10.60 -2.51 -14.19
C THR A 66 10.47 -1.78 -15.52
N SER A 67 9.43 -2.09 -16.31
CA SER A 67 9.20 -1.42 -17.60
C SER A 67 8.98 0.10 -17.42
N SER A 68 9.26 0.89 -18.46
CA SER A 68 9.04 2.35 -18.43
C SER A 68 7.57 2.71 -18.22
N GLU A 69 6.66 1.94 -18.82
CA GLU A 69 5.22 2.06 -18.62
C GLU A 69 4.83 1.85 -17.15
N LYS A 70 5.25 0.74 -16.54
CA LYS A 70 4.94 0.45 -15.14
C LYS A 70 5.61 1.44 -14.19
N SER A 71 6.82 1.90 -14.51
CA SER A 71 7.51 2.94 -13.75
C SER A 71 6.73 4.26 -13.75
N GLY A 72 6.14 4.65 -14.89
CA GLY A 72 5.28 5.83 -14.99
C GLY A 72 3.97 5.69 -14.20
N VAL A 73 3.39 4.48 -14.14
CA VAL A 73 2.25 4.16 -13.26
C VAL A 73 2.64 4.33 -11.80
N VAL A 74 3.78 3.77 -11.39
CA VAL A 74 4.31 3.84 -10.01
C VAL A 74 4.57 5.29 -9.59
N GLU A 75 5.18 6.11 -10.45
CA GLU A 75 5.46 7.51 -10.14
C GLU A 75 4.17 8.31 -9.85
N LYS A 76 3.14 8.13 -10.70
CA LYS A 76 1.83 8.77 -10.51
C LYS A 76 1.13 8.28 -9.26
N TYR A 77 1.19 6.98 -9.01
CA TYR A 77 0.67 6.36 -7.80
C TYR A 77 1.32 6.96 -6.54
N LEU A 78 2.66 7.08 -6.49
CA LEU A 78 3.36 7.61 -5.33
C LEU A 78 3.03 9.09 -5.08
N LYS A 79 2.80 9.86 -6.15
CA LYS A 79 2.31 11.24 -6.03
C LYS A 79 0.90 11.28 -5.40
N ALA A 80 0.00 10.40 -5.82
CA ALA A 80 -1.34 10.29 -5.25
C ALA A 80 -1.29 9.85 -3.78
N LEU A 81 -0.41 8.90 -3.44
CA LEU A 81 -0.19 8.44 -2.09
C LEU A 81 0.27 9.56 -1.16
N LYS A 82 1.18 10.43 -1.62
CA LYS A 82 1.62 11.60 -0.85
C LYS A 82 0.47 12.54 -0.52
N LEU A 83 -0.43 12.81 -1.47
CA LEU A 83 -1.62 13.64 -1.23
C LEU A 83 -2.57 12.99 -0.20
N TYR A 84 -2.69 11.66 -0.25
CA TYR A 84 -3.47 10.90 0.73
C TYR A 84 -2.88 11.01 2.14
N GLU A 85 -1.55 10.90 2.28
CA GLU A 85 -0.83 11.07 3.55
C GLU A 85 -0.98 12.49 4.11
N GLU A 86 -1.04 13.50 3.23
CA GLU A 86 -1.32 14.90 3.57
C GLU A 86 -2.81 15.18 3.86
N ARG A 87 -3.67 14.14 3.87
CA ARG A 87 -5.13 14.20 4.05
C ARG A 87 -5.86 15.01 2.98
N ASN A 88 -5.23 15.28 1.84
CA ASN A 88 -5.87 15.88 0.69
C ASN A 88 -6.60 14.80 -0.13
N PHE A 89 -7.64 14.21 0.46
CA PHE A 89 -8.34 13.05 -0.10
C PHE A 89 -9.02 13.34 -1.44
N ALA A 90 -9.50 14.57 -1.65
CA ALA A 90 -10.15 14.96 -2.89
C ALA A 90 -9.16 14.94 -4.07
N ASP A 91 -7.97 15.50 -3.89
CA ASP A 91 -6.96 15.50 -4.96
C ASP A 91 -6.25 14.15 -5.06
N ALA A 92 -6.04 13.45 -3.94
CA ALA A 92 -5.52 12.08 -3.94
C ALA A 92 -6.39 11.16 -4.79
N SER A 93 -7.73 11.17 -4.58
CA SER A 93 -8.67 10.35 -5.36
C SER A 93 -8.54 10.62 -6.86
N LYS A 94 -8.47 11.89 -7.27
CA LYS A 94 -8.31 12.27 -8.68
C LYS A 94 -6.98 11.80 -9.26
N GLU A 95 -5.88 11.89 -8.50
CA GLU A 95 -4.59 11.38 -8.98
C GLU A 95 -4.57 9.84 -9.07
N PHE A 96 -5.22 9.12 -8.15
CA PHE A 96 -5.38 7.67 -8.26
C PHE A 96 -6.26 7.27 -9.45
N GLU A 97 -7.34 8.01 -9.74
CA GLU A 97 -8.15 7.78 -10.95
C GLU A 97 -7.35 7.96 -12.23
N LYS A 98 -6.38 8.88 -12.26
CA LYS A 98 -5.45 9.01 -13.39
C LYS A 98 -4.52 7.80 -13.54
N VAL A 99 -4.13 7.17 -12.43
CA VAL A 99 -3.39 5.90 -12.47
C VAL A 99 -4.29 4.81 -13.09
N LEU A 100 -5.54 4.72 -12.63
CA LEU A 100 -6.52 3.74 -13.14
C LEU A 100 -6.91 3.95 -14.61
N ALA A 101 -6.77 5.18 -15.13
CA ALA A 101 -6.94 5.43 -16.57
C ALA A 101 -5.82 4.80 -17.42
N ILE A 102 -4.65 4.54 -16.83
CA ILE A 102 -3.48 3.91 -17.48
C ILE A 102 -3.47 2.41 -17.20
N ASP A 103 -3.62 2.03 -15.94
CA ASP A 103 -3.68 0.63 -15.48
C ASP A 103 -5.00 0.40 -14.72
N PRO A 104 -6.09 0.07 -15.45
CA PRO A 104 -7.41 -0.13 -14.85
C PRO A 104 -7.48 -1.26 -13.84
N ASP A 105 -6.47 -2.13 -13.80
CA ASP A 105 -6.39 -3.26 -12.88
C ASP A 105 -5.46 -3.04 -11.69
N ASP A 106 -4.95 -1.82 -11.52
CA ASP A 106 -4.12 -1.46 -10.38
C ASP A 106 -4.91 -1.50 -9.06
N GLY A 107 -4.77 -2.63 -8.36
CA GLY A 107 -5.42 -2.93 -7.08
C GLY A 107 -5.19 -1.87 -5.99
N PRO A 108 -3.95 -1.41 -5.77
CA PRO A 108 -3.66 -0.35 -4.80
C PRO A 108 -4.39 0.96 -5.12
N SER A 109 -4.39 1.43 -6.37
CA SER A 109 -5.12 2.63 -6.75
C SER A 109 -6.63 2.49 -6.54
N LYS A 110 -7.24 1.34 -6.90
CA LYS A 110 -8.65 1.06 -6.62
C LYS A 110 -8.96 1.15 -5.12
N THR A 111 -8.05 0.63 -4.28
CA THR A 111 -8.18 0.65 -2.83
C THR A 111 -8.19 2.09 -2.30
N TYR A 112 -7.24 2.92 -2.73
CA TYR A 112 -7.16 4.29 -2.27
C TYR A 112 -8.28 5.19 -2.78
N VAL A 113 -8.79 5.01 -4.00
CA VAL A 113 -9.98 5.75 -4.48
C VAL A 113 -11.17 5.50 -3.55
N LYS A 114 -11.47 4.23 -3.25
CA LYS A 114 -12.56 3.87 -2.32
C LYS A 114 -12.34 4.50 -0.94
N ARG A 115 -11.10 4.43 -0.43
CA ARG A 115 -10.76 4.93 0.90
C ARG A 115 -10.82 6.47 0.99
N CYS A 116 -10.40 7.17 -0.06
CA CYS A 116 -10.58 8.62 -0.18
C CYS A 116 -12.06 8.99 -0.18
N GLY A 117 -12.91 8.25 -0.91
CA GLY A 117 -14.37 8.45 -0.89
C GLY A 117 -14.95 8.37 0.51
N VAL A 118 -14.62 7.31 1.26
CA VAL A 118 -15.04 7.15 2.66
C VAL A 118 -14.59 8.33 3.53
N PHE A 119 -13.35 8.81 3.37
CA PHE A 119 -12.83 9.93 4.16
C PHE A 119 -13.31 11.30 3.74
N LEU A 120 -13.84 11.45 2.54
CA LEU A 120 -14.53 12.68 2.13
C LEU A 120 -15.93 12.76 2.76
N GLU A 121 -16.62 11.63 2.89
CA GLU A 121 -17.93 11.56 3.55
C GLU A 121 -17.81 11.55 5.09
N THR A 122 -16.84 10.80 5.60
CA THR A 122 -16.56 10.62 7.03
C THR A 122 -15.07 10.87 7.30
N PRO A 123 -14.67 12.14 7.49
CA PRO A 123 -13.28 12.47 7.75
C PRO A 123 -12.70 11.72 8.95
N PRO A 124 -11.43 11.31 8.89
CA PRO A 124 -10.79 10.64 10.01
C PRO A 124 -10.66 11.58 11.22
N GLU A 125 -10.53 11.00 12.41
CA GLU A 125 -10.32 11.75 13.64
C GLU A 125 -9.05 12.61 13.56
N LYS A 126 -8.98 13.69 14.35
CA LYS A 126 -7.88 14.67 14.26
C LYS A 126 -6.52 14.02 14.50
N ASP A 127 -6.46 13.07 15.41
CA ASP A 127 -5.32 12.26 15.83
C ASP A 127 -5.08 11.01 14.98
N TRP A 128 -5.82 10.84 13.87
CA TRP A 128 -5.58 9.74 12.95
C TRP A 128 -4.14 9.77 12.40
N ASP A 129 -3.41 8.69 12.64
CA ASP A 129 -1.99 8.59 12.36
C ASP A 129 -1.67 8.10 10.94
N GLY A 130 -2.64 8.10 10.04
CA GLY A 130 -2.47 7.67 8.66
C GLY A 130 -2.43 6.15 8.48
N VAL A 131 -2.56 5.38 9.57
CA VAL A 131 -2.39 3.93 9.54
C VAL A 131 -3.71 3.22 9.34
N TYR A 132 -3.74 2.29 8.39
CA TYR A 132 -4.90 1.44 8.18
C TYR A 132 -4.86 0.22 9.11
N THR A 133 -5.92 0.00 9.88
CA THR A 133 -5.98 -1.10 10.87
C THR A 133 -6.85 -2.23 10.35
N PHE A 134 -6.25 -3.38 10.08
CA PHE A 134 -6.96 -4.61 9.74
C PHE A 134 -7.44 -5.31 11.02
N THR A 135 -8.76 -5.46 11.15
CA THR A 135 -9.40 -6.08 12.33
C THR A 135 -9.81 -7.54 12.11
N GLU A 136 -9.86 -8.02 10.87
CA GLU A 136 -10.19 -9.42 10.58
C GLU A 136 -8.95 -10.33 10.67
N LYS A 137 -9.16 -11.51 11.26
CA LYS A 137 -8.23 -12.64 11.11
C LYS A 137 -8.58 -13.28 9.77
N GLY A 138 -7.71 -13.12 8.77
CA GLY A 138 -7.84 -13.81 7.48
C GLY A 138 -7.91 -15.32 7.62
#